data_AF-A0A412FCM1-F1
#
_entry.id   AF-A0A412FCM1-F1
#
_cell.length_a   1.000
_cell.length_b   1.000
_cell.length_c   1.000
_cell.angle_alpha   90.00
_cell.angle_beta   90.00
_cell.angle_gamma   90.00
#
_symmetry.space_group_name_H-M   'P 1'
#
loop_
_entity.id
_entity.type
_entity.pdbx_description
1 polymer ?
#
loop_
_entity_poly.entity_id
_entity_poly.type
_entity_poly.pdbx_seq_one_letter_code
_entity_poly.pdbx_strand_id
1 'polypeptide(L)' 'YQRVRYAAVLSRSPMTVKRSLNELEIAGLIMRVRQGVGEPNRIYVLIPGKGDATLA' A
#
# COMPACT_ATOMS: atom_id res chain seq x y z
N TYR A 1 4.74 0.51 -13.09
CA TYR A 1 5.75 1.48 -12.65
C TYR A 1 6.03 1.48 -11.15
N GLN A 2 5.07 1.76 -10.26
CA GLN A 2 5.32 1.87 -8.81
C GLN A 2 6.06 0.70 -8.15
N ARG A 3 5.70 -0.55 -8.48
CA ARG A 3 6.32 -1.75 -7.86
C ARG A 3 7.83 -1.82 -8.11
N VAL A 4 8.27 -1.43 -9.31
CA VAL A 4 9.69 -1.41 -9.70
C VAL A 4 10.44 -0.31 -8.95
N ARG A 5 9.80 0.86 -8.79
CA ARG A 5 10.36 1.96 -7.99
C ARG A 5 10.52 1.57 -6.51
N TYR A 6 9.50 0.94 -5.91
CA TYR A 6 9.58 0.47 -4.54
C TYR A 6 10.60 -0.65 -4.36
N ALA A 7 10.72 -1.55 -5.32
CA ALA A 7 11.74 -2.60 -5.33
C ALA A 7 13.16 -2.01 -5.27
N ALA A 8 13.43 -0.98 -6.07
CA ALA A 8 14.71 -0.28 -6.07
C ALA A 8 14.99 0.43 -4.74
N VAL A 9 14.01 1.16 -4.19
CA VAL A 9 14.16 1.90 -2.92
C VAL A 9 14.35 0.95 -1.74
N LEU A 10 13.64 -0.17 -1.71
CA LEU A 10 13.69 -1.15 -0.61
C LEU A 10 14.79 -2.20 -0.81
N SER A 11 15.55 -2.15 -1.90
CA SER A 11 16.53 -3.19 -2.28
C SER A 11 15.93 -4.61 -2.24
N ARG A 12 14.69 -4.77 -2.70
CA ARG A 12 13.95 -6.05 -2.75
C ARG A 12 13.52 -6.38 -4.17
N SER A 13 13.22 -7.66 -4.43
CA SER A 13 12.66 -8.06 -5.71
C SER A 13 11.26 -7.46 -5.91
N PRO A 14 10.83 -7.17 -7.16
CA PRO A 14 9.47 -6.72 -7.45
C PRO A 14 8.38 -7.71 -6.97
N MET A 15 8.69 -9.01 -6.96
CA MET A 15 7.78 -10.05 -6.47
C MET A 15 7.57 -9.95 -4.96
N THR A 16 8.64 -9.72 -4.20
CA THR A 16 8.57 -9.50 -2.75
C THR A 16 7.74 -8.26 -2.43
N VAL A 17 7.97 -7.14 -3.13
CA VAL A 17 7.18 -5.91 -2.95
C VAL A 17 5.70 -6.13 -3.24
N LYS A 18 5.37 -6.86 -4.32
CA LYS A 18 3.98 -7.19 -4.64
C LYS A 18 3.33 -8.00 -3.51
N ARG A 19 4.03 -9.01 -2.98
CA ARG A 19 3.56 -9.86 -1.89
C ARG A 19 3.34 -9.07 -0.61
N SER A 20 4.33 -8.29 -0.16
CA SER A 20 4.21 -7.48 1.06
C SER A 20 3.07 -6.47 0.98
N LEU A 21 2.88 -5.80 -0.16
CA LEU A 21 1.76 -4.87 -0.29
C LEU A 21 0.41 -5.60 -0.22
N ASN A 22 0.30 -6.83 -0.75
CA ASN A 22 -0.94 -7.61 -0.63
C ASN A 22 -1.20 -8.03 0.82
N GLU A 23 -0.16 -8.47 1.54
CA GLU A 23 -0.25 -8.85 2.95
C GLU A 23 -0.68 -7.66 3.83
N LEU A 24 -0.11 -6.47 3.59
CA LEU A 24 -0.49 -5.24 4.29
C LEU A 24 -1.93 -4.80 4.00
N GLU A 25 -2.41 -5.02 2.77
CA GLU A 25 -3.78 -4.69 2.38
C GLU A 25 -4.79 -5.65 3.02
N ILE A 26 -4.47 -6.95 3.06
CA ILE A 26 -5.26 -7.96 3.79
C ILE A 26 -5.29 -7.67 5.29
N ALA A 27 -4.17 -7.24 5.87
CA ALA A 27 -4.09 -6.86 7.27
C ALA A 27 -4.81 -5.54 7.61
N GLY A 28 -5.40 -4.84 6.62
CA GLY A 28 -6.06 -3.56 6.83
C GLY A 28 -5.11 -2.43 7.22
N LEU A 29 -3.81 -2.56 6.90
CA LEU A 29 -2.80 -1.54 7.18
C LEU A 29 -2.61 -0.56 6.03
N ILE A 30 -3.00 -0.95 4.81
CA ILE A 30 -3.00 -0.05 3.65
C ILE A 30 -4.29 -0.21 2.84
N MET A 31 -4.67 0.86 2.15
CA MET A 31 -5.73 0.85 1.14
C MET A 31 -5.16 1.28 -0.21
N ARG A 32 -5.48 0.55 -1.28
CA ARG A 32 -5.07 0.95 -2.64
C ARG A 32 -6.26 1.43 -3.45
N VAL A 33 -6.08 2.59 -4.08
CA VAL A 33 -7.10 3.21 -4.94
C VAL A 33 -6.55 3.35 -6.35
N ARG A 34 -7.25 2.75 -7.31
CA ARG A 34 -6.92 2.88 -8.73
C ARG A 34 -7.25 4.29 -9.21
N GLN A 35 -6.33 4.94 -9.90
CA GLN A 35 -6.48 6.32 -10.38
C GLN A 35 -6.99 6.43 -11.81
N GLY A 36 -6.81 5.39 -12.62
CA GLY A 36 -7.18 5.40 -14.04
C GLY A 36 -6.42 4.31 -14.80
N VAL A 37 -6.47 4.40 -16.14
CA VAL A 37 -5.64 3.57 -17.02
C VAL A 37 -4.32 4.31 -17.24
N GLY A 38 -3.18 3.63 -17.12
CA GLY A 38 -1.84 4.24 -17.23
C GLY A 38 -1.34 4.92 -15.96
N GLU A 39 -2.25 5.43 -15.13
CA GLU A 39 -1.91 6.08 -13.87
C GLU A 39 -1.52 5.08 -12.76
N PRO A 40 -0.48 5.38 -11.96
CA PRO A 40 -0.14 4.56 -10.80
C PRO A 40 -1.23 4.60 -9.72
N ASN A 41 -1.38 3.51 -8.96
CA ASN A 41 -2.37 3.45 -7.88
C ASN A 41 -1.96 4.35 -6.71
N ARG A 42 -2.91 4.99 -6.05
CA ARG A 42 -2.65 5.62 -4.75
C ARG A 42 -2.65 4.55 -3.67
N ILE A 43 -1.70 4.65 -2.73
CA ILE A 43 -1.62 3.77 -1.56
C ILE A 43 -1.72 4.66 -0.33
N TYR A 44 -2.76 4.43 0.48
CA TYR A 44 -2.97 5.12 1.75
C TYR A 44 -2.54 4.19 2.88
N VAL A 45 -1.74 4.71 3.80
CA VAL A 45 -1.35 3.99 5.02
C VAL A 45 -2.38 4.26 6.09
N LEU A 46 -2.96 3.21 6.64
CA LEU A 46 -3.94 3.26 7.72
C LEU A 46 -3.18 3.17 9.04
N ILE A 47 -3.44 4.11 9.95
CA ILE A 47 -2.78 4.15 11.26
C ILE A 47 -3.64 3.35 12.24
N PRO A 48 -3.15 2.20 12.75
CA PRO A 48 -3.90 1.40 13.72
C PRO A 48 -4.22 2.21 14.98
N GLY A 49 -5.42 2.05 15.53
CA GLY A 49 -5.85 2.71 16.78
C GLY A 49 -6.28 4.18 16.65
N LYS A 50 -6.19 4.80 15.45
CA LYS A 50 -6.69 6.16 15.22
C LYS A 50 -8.18 6.20 14.80
N GLY A 51 -8.77 5.06 14.47
CA GLY A 51 -10.09 4.94 13.84
C GLY A 51 -11.32 5.03 14.77
N ASP A 52 -11.15 4.86 16.09
CA ASP A 52 -12.29 4.82 17.03
C ASP A 52 -12.27 5.95 18.08
N ALA A 53 -11.28 6.83 18.06
CA ALA A 53 -11.11 7.87 19.08
C ALA A 53 -11.86 9.19 18.78
N THR A 54 -12.83 9.20 17.86
CA THR A 54 -13.50 10.48 17.48
C THR A 54 -14.97 10.33 17.07
N LEU A 55 -15.69 9.35 17.62
CA LEU A 55 -17.16 9.24 17.49
C LEU A 55 -17.87 9.04 18.85
N ALA A 56 -17.33 9.62 19.92
CA ALA A 56 -18.01 9.74 21.22
C ALA A 56 -18.22 11.21 21.57
#